data_AF-A0AAW2DPW4-F1
#
_entry.id   AF-A0AAW2DPW4-F1
#
_cell.length_a   1.000
_cell.length_b   1.000
_cell.length_c   1.000
_cell.angle_alpha   90.00
_cell.angle_beta   90.00
_cell.angle_gamma   90.00
#
_symmetry.space_group_name_H-M   'P 1'
#
loop_
_entity.id
_entity.type
_entity.pdbx_description
1 polymer ?
#
loop_
_entity_poly.entity_id
_entity_poly.type
_entity_poly.pdbx_seq_one_letter_code
_entity_poly.pdbx_strand_id
1 'polypeptide(L)'
;MLASVFIFGGVMVGLWHLWERGDVAREACKDNRIMVEKMQHNEIIAHTDSCQQKLASSINTYYGSRPDFKDIFGDILEKWGYVDVGVIVCGPPSLQTSVAKEIGSQNIRRQRRHPIFHFNSHSFDL
;
A
#
# COMPACT_ATOMS: atom_id res chain seq x y z
N MET A 1 -34.66 34.84 -3.45
CA MET A 1 -33.24 35.00 -3.84
C MET A 1 -32.26 34.84 -2.67
N LEU A 2 -32.64 35.17 -1.42
CA LEU A 2 -31.78 34.95 -0.24
C LEU A 2 -31.78 33.49 0.27
N ALA A 3 -32.89 32.76 0.13
CA ALA A 3 -33.00 31.38 0.61
C ALA A 3 -32.05 30.41 -0.12
N SER A 4 -31.73 30.64 -1.39
CA SER A 4 -30.82 29.78 -2.16
C SER A 4 -29.36 29.93 -1.72
N VAL A 5 -28.95 31.11 -1.24
CA VAL A 5 -27.59 31.36 -0.74
C VAL A 5 -27.36 30.62 0.59
N PHE A 6 -28.37 30.60 1.47
CA PHE A 6 -28.29 29.84 2.72
C PHE A 6 -28.29 28.34 2.52
N ILE A 7 -29.03 27.82 1.53
CA ILE A 7 -29.04 26.39 1.22
C ILE A 7 -27.69 25.96 0.63
N PHE A 8 -27.17 26.63 -0.39
CA PHE A 8 -25.89 26.24 -0.99
C PHE A 8 -24.69 26.53 -0.08
N GLY A 9 -24.67 27.70 0.57
CA GLY A 9 -23.59 28.08 1.48
C GLY A 9 -23.61 27.26 2.76
N GLY A 10 -24.78 27.09 3.37
CA GLY A 10 -24.94 26.31 4.60
C GLY A 10 -24.67 24.82 4.39
N VAL A 11 -25.08 24.24 3.26
CA VAL A 11 -24.77 22.83 2.94
C VAL A 11 -23.27 22.63 2.76
N MET A 12 -22.55 23.54 2.08
CA MET A 12 -21.09 23.42 1.92
C MET A 12 -20.35 23.55 3.25
N VAL A 13 -20.74 24.50 4.11
CA VAL A 13 -20.16 24.65 5.46
C VAL A 13 -20.47 23.44 6.33
N GLY A 14 -21.69 22.91 6.25
CA GLY A 14 -22.08 21.67 6.92
C GLY A 14 -21.24 20.49 6.44
N LEU A 15 -21.09 20.30 5.12
CA LEU A 15 -20.29 19.22 4.55
C LEU A 15 -18.81 19.33 4.93
N TRP A 16 -18.26 20.54 4.95
CA TRP A 16 -16.89 20.81 5.40
C TRP A 16 -16.70 20.41 6.86
N HIS A 17 -17.60 20.83 7.74
CA HIS A 17 -17.52 20.53 9.16
C HIS A 17 -17.77 19.03 9.48
N LEU A 18 -18.60 18.35 8.68
CA LEU A 18 -18.78 16.90 8.76
C LEU A 18 -17.52 16.14 8.29
N TRP A 19 -16.85 16.64 7.25
CA TRP A 19 -15.59 16.07 6.78
C TRP A 19 -14.49 16.26 7.83
N GLU A 20 -14.33 17.47 8.36
CA GLU A 20 -13.31 17.79 9.36
C GLU A 20 -13.48 16.97 10.65
N ARG A 21 -14.73 16.73 11.08
CA ARG A 21 -15.01 15.85 12.24
C ARG A 21 -14.71 14.37 11.95
N GLY A 22 -14.81 13.96 10.69
CA GLY A 22 -14.47 12.61 10.23
C GLY A 22 -12.96 12.36 10.17
N ASP A 23 -12.17 13.39 9.87
CA ASP A 23 -10.71 13.31 9.94
C ASP A 23 -10.25 13.27 11.41
N VAL A 24 -10.75 14.12 12.32
CA VAL A 24 -10.41 14.11 13.77
C VAL A 24 -10.63 12.74 14.46
N ALA A 25 -11.72 12.03 14.15
CA ALA A 25 -11.94 10.68 14.65
C ALA A 25 -10.97 9.63 14.07
N ARG A 26 -10.37 9.93 12.91
CA ARG A 26 -9.35 9.13 12.22
C ARG A 26 -7.93 9.51 12.66
N GLU A 27 -7.73 10.69 13.26
CA GLU A 27 -6.42 11.18 13.73
C GLU A 27 -6.07 10.70 15.14
N ALA A 28 -7.05 10.28 15.95
CA ALA A 28 -6.80 9.63 17.24
C ALA A 28 -5.99 8.31 17.13
N CYS A 29 -5.79 7.78 15.92
CA CYS A 29 -4.98 6.59 15.65
C CYS A 29 -3.60 6.92 15.05
N LYS A 30 -3.30 8.20 14.74
CA LYS A 30 -2.11 8.59 13.96
C LYS A 30 -0.99 9.27 14.75
N ASP A 31 -1.21 9.60 16.02
CA ASP A 31 -0.27 10.40 16.82
C ASP A 31 0.96 9.63 17.37
N ASN A 32 0.98 8.29 17.27
CA ASN A 32 2.02 7.49 17.93
C ASN A 32 3.18 7.03 17.02
N ARG A 33 3.41 7.62 15.84
CA ARG A 33 4.40 7.07 14.89
C ARG A 33 5.46 8.03 14.34
N ILE A 34 5.57 9.24 14.89
CA ILE A 34 6.59 10.21 14.49
C ILE A 34 7.59 10.44 15.63
N MET A 35 8.33 9.40 16.01
CA MET A 35 9.65 9.56 16.65
C MET A 35 10.42 8.23 16.61
N VAL A 36 11.75 8.34 16.59
CA VAL A 36 12.79 7.29 16.48
C VAL A 36 13.10 6.92 15.02
N GLU A 37 13.84 7.74 14.28
CA GLU A 37 15.27 8.11 14.43
C GLU A 37 16.23 7.08 13.79
N LYS A 38 16.96 7.63 12.82
CA LYS A 38 18.15 7.14 12.13
C LYS A 38 19.10 6.28 12.98
N MET A 39 19.40 5.07 12.51
CA MET A 39 20.59 4.27 12.86
C MET A 39 20.59 3.04 11.93
N GLN A 40 21.67 2.56 11.31
CA GLN A 40 23.06 2.96 11.20
C GLN A 40 23.59 2.27 9.94
N HIS A 41 24.33 3.02 9.13
CA HIS A 41 25.19 2.50 8.07
C HIS A 41 26.38 1.80 8.75
N ASN A 42 26.58 0.50 8.51
CA ASN A 42 27.87 -0.14 8.66
C ASN A 42 27.98 -1.38 7.78
N GLU A 43 28.69 -1.21 6.67
CA GLU A 43 29.71 -2.12 6.16
C GLU A 43 29.55 -3.62 6.51
N ILE A 44 28.92 -4.37 5.60
CA ILE A 44 29.10 -5.83 5.51
C ILE A 44 29.69 -6.10 4.11
N ILE A 45 30.94 -5.71 3.94
CA ILE A 45 31.80 -6.22 2.88
C ILE A 45 32.43 -7.51 3.44
N ALA A 46 32.45 -8.57 2.61
CA ALA A 46 33.12 -9.86 2.83
C ALA A 46 32.27 -11.07 3.29
N HIS A 47 31.04 -11.27 2.78
CA HIS A 47 30.43 -12.63 2.82
C HIS A 47 29.42 -12.95 1.70
N THR A 48 29.52 -12.30 0.55
CA THR A 48 28.59 -12.44 -0.58
C THR A 48 28.66 -13.80 -1.29
N ASP A 49 29.85 -14.40 -1.38
CA ASP A 49 30.09 -15.46 -2.36
C ASP A 49 29.53 -16.83 -1.93
N SER A 50 29.60 -17.17 -0.64
CA SER A 50 29.08 -18.45 -0.14
C SER A 50 27.56 -18.46 0.01
N CYS A 51 26.95 -17.29 0.29
CA CYS A 51 25.51 -17.16 0.47
C CYS A 51 24.78 -17.22 -0.87
N GLN A 52 25.34 -16.60 -1.91
CA GLN A 52 24.82 -16.66 -3.28
C GLN A 52 24.81 -18.08 -3.85
N GLN A 53 25.88 -18.87 -3.66
CA GLN A 53 25.91 -20.27 -4.13
C GLN A 53 24.86 -21.14 -3.44
N LYS A 54 24.67 -20.94 -2.13
CA LYS A 54 23.68 -21.69 -1.34
C LYS A 54 22.25 -21.31 -1.75
N LEU A 55 21.99 -20.01 -2.01
CA LEU A 55 20.72 -19.52 -2.54
C LEU A 55 20.45 -20.06 -3.95
N ALA A 56 21.42 -19.98 -4.86
CA ALA A 56 21.30 -20.49 -6.24
C ALA A 56 20.93 -21.98 -6.28
N SER A 57 21.52 -22.79 -5.40
CA SER A 57 21.20 -24.23 -5.29
C SER A 57 19.81 -24.53 -4.71
N SER A 58 19.17 -23.55 -4.05
CA SER A 58 17.84 -23.68 -3.43
C SER A 58 16.70 -23.07 -4.27
N ILE A 59 17.04 -22.33 -5.32
CA ILE A 59 16.05 -21.69 -6.20
C ILE A 59 15.60 -22.72 -7.23
N ASN A 60 14.48 -23.38 -6.94
CA ASN A 60 13.79 -24.19 -7.93
C ASN A 60 12.93 -23.25 -8.81
N THR A 61 13.43 -22.88 -9.98
CA THR A 61 12.71 -22.01 -10.93
C THR A 61 11.67 -22.82 -11.70
N TYR A 62 10.42 -22.78 -11.23
CA TYR A 62 9.30 -23.31 -12.00
C TYR A 62 8.80 -22.24 -12.97
N TYR A 63 8.85 -22.55 -14.26
CA TYR A 63 8.29 -21.66 -15.28
C TYR A 63 6.76 -21.77 -15.23
N GLY A 64 6.12 -20.76 -14.65
CA GLY A 64 4.68 -20.67 -14.51
C GLY A 64 4.05 -19.68 -15.48
N SER A 65 2.71 -19.68 -15.52
CA SER A 65 1.92 -18.64 -16.17
C SER A 65 1.98 -17.33 -15.38
N ARG A 66 1.61 -16.22 -16.01
CA ARG A 66 1.49 -14.92 -15.35
C ARG A 66 0.51 -15.02 -14.16
N PRO A 67 0.88 -14.54 -12.95
CA PRO A 67 -0.02 -14.55 -11.80
C PRO A 67 -1.29 -13.74 -12.05
N ASP A 68 -2.43 -14.24 -11.56
CA ASP A 68 -3.66 -13.45 -11.53
C ASP A 68 -3.68 -12.56 -10.28
N PHE A 69 -3.29 -11.30 -10.46
CA PHE A 69 -3.25 -10.33 -9.37
C PHE A 69 -4.63 -10.06 -8.76
N LYS A 70 -5.70 -10.17 -9.55
CA LYS A 70 -7.06 -9.90 -9.07
C LYS A 70 -7.47 -10.94 -8.05
N ASP A 71 -7.22 -12.21 -8.34
CA ASP A 71 -7.52 -13.31 -7.43
C ASP A 71 -6.62 -13.22 -6.19
N ILE A 72 -5.32 -12.96 -6.36
CA ILE A 72 -4.38 -12.84 -5.23
C ILE A 72 -4.80 -11.71 -4.26
N PHE A 73 -5.05 -10.51 -4.77
CA PHE A 73 -5.44 -9.39 -3.92
C PHE A 73 -6.87 -9.53 -3.38
N GLY A 74 -7.77 -10.17 -4.14
CA GLY A 74 -9.12 -10.51 -3.68
C GLY A 74 -9.10 -11.46 -2.49
N ASP A 75 -8.30 -12.52 -2.58
CA ASP A 75 -8.09 -13.47 -1.49
C ASP A 75 -7.57 -12.79 -0.21
N ILE A 76 -6.59 -11.89 -0.36
CA ILE A 76 -6.06 -11.11 0.75
C ILE A 76 -7.15 -10.19 1.33
N LEU A 77 -7.94 -9.55 0.46
CA LEU A 77 -9.01 -8.64 0.87
C LEU A 77 -10.08 -9.34 1.73
N GLU A 78 -10.41 -10.59 1.40
CA GLU A 78 -11.42 -11.38 2.12
C GLU A 78 -10.89 -11.98 3.41
N LYS A 79 -9.63 -12.46 3.39
CA LYS A 79 -9.04 -13.17 4.53
C LYS A 79 -8.48 -12.22 5.59
N TRP A 80 -8.01 -11.05 5.18
CA TRP A 80 -7.31 -10.13 6.05
C TRP A 80 -8.28 -9.03 6.52
N GLY A 81 -8.18 -8.65 7.79
CA GLY A 81 -9.00 -7.58 8.37
C GLY A 81 -8.49 -6.19 8.01
N TYR A 82 -8.78 -5.22 8.86
CA TYR A 82 -8.33 -3.84 8.67
C TYR A 82 -6.83 -3.71 8.98
N VAL A 83 -6.00 -3.92 7.97
CA VAL A 83 -4.53 -3.84 8.06
C VAL A 83 -3.94 -3.09 6.86
N ASP A 84 -2.78 -2.47 7.05
CA ASP A 84 -2.02 -1.85 5.97
C ASP A 84 -1.03 -2.87 5.37
N VAL A 85 -1.13 -3.10 4.07
CA VAL A 85 -0.35 -4.11 3.34
C VAL A 85 0.60 -3.40 2.37
N GLY A 86 1.90 -3.53 2.59
CA GLY A 86 2.92 -3.06 1.66
C GLY A 86 3.17 -4.05 0.54
N VAL A 87 3.03 -3.61 -0.72
CA VAL A 87 3.37 -4.39 -1.91
C VAL A 87 4.59 -3.77 -2.57
N ILE A 88 5.69 -4.52 -2.59
CA ILE A 88 6.96 -4.11 -3.22
C ILE A 88 7.08 -4.81 -4.57
N VAL A 89 7.35 -4.05 -5.63
CA VAL A 89 7.55 -4.60 -6.98
C VAL A 89 8.90 -4.15 -7.53
N CYS A 90 9.70 -5.13 -7.93
CA CYS A 90 10.93 -4.94 -8.68
C CYS A 90 10.85 -5.80 -9.95
N GLY A 91 10.89 -5.15 -11.12
CA GLY A 91 10.70 -5.83 -12.40
C GLY A 91 10.32 -4.89 -13.53
N PRO A 92 9.94 -5.43 -14.70
CA PRO A 92 9.67 -4.61 -15.88
C PRO A 92 8.49 -3.65 -15.68
N PRO A 93 8.44 -2.50 -16.39
CA PRO A 93 7.36 -1.51 -16.24
C PRO A 93 5.95 -2.08 -16.45
N SER A 94 5.80 -3.09 -17.30
CA SER A 94 4.54 -3.79 -17.54
C SER A 94 4.01 -4.53 -16.31
N LEU A 95 4.90 -5.14 -15.51
CA LEU A 95 4.58 -5.79 -14.25
C LEU A 95 4.16 -4.73 -13.22
N GLN A 96 4.99 -3.69 -13.05
CA GLN A 96 4.74 -2.59 -12.11
C GLN A 96 3.36 -1.97 -12.36
N THR A 97 3.06 -1.62 -13.61
CA THR A 97 1.78 -1.02 -14.01
C THR A 97 0.61 -1.98 -13.76
N SER A 98 0.79 -3.27 -14.06
CA SER A 98 -0.26 -4.28 -13.84
C SER A 98 -0.62 -4.43 -12.36
N VAL A 99 0.40 -4.46 -11.49
CA VAL A 99 0.20 -4.59 -10.04
C VAL A 99 -0.40 -3.31 -9.47
N ALA A 100 0.14 -2.15 -9.83
CA ALA A 100 -0.37 -0.85 -9.40
C ALA A 100 -1.83 -0.64 -9.81
N LYS A 101 -2.21 -1.05 -11.03
CA LYS A 101 -3.58 -0.99 -11.53
C LYS A 101 -4.53 -1.83 -10.67
N GLU A 102 -4.14 -3.06 -10.34
CA GLU A 102 -4.98 -3.95 -9.54
C GLU A 102 -5.11 -3.44 -8.10
N ILE A 103 -4.01 -3.01 -7.48
CA ILE A 103 -4.01 -2.38 -6.15
C ILE A 103 -4.95 -1.17 -6.12
N GLY A 104 -4.90 -0.31 -7.14
CA GLY A 104 -5.80 0.84 -7.26
C GLY A 104 -7.27 0.42 -7.32
N SER A 105 -7.59 -0.58 -8.15
CA SER A 105 -8.95 -1.15 -8.26
C SER A 105 -9.46 -1.69 -6.92
N GLN A 106 -8.64 -2.47 -6.21
CA GLN A 106 -9.01 -3.07 -4.92
C GLN A 106 -9.19 -2.00 -3.84
N ASN A 107 -8.29 -1.03 -3.76
CA ASN A 107 -8.38 0.06 -2.78
C ASN A 107 -9.61 0.97 -2.98
N ILE A 108 -10.09 1.12 -4.21
CA ILE A 108 -11.31 1.87 -4.52
C ILE A 108 -12.56 1.05 -4.14
N ARG A 109 -12.53 -0.26 -4.37
CA ARG A 109 -13.67 -1.17 -4.13
C ARG A 109 -13.77 -1.69 -2.69
N ARG A 110 -12.73 -1.51 -1.87
CA ARG A 110 -12.66 -2.05 -0.52
C ARG A 110 -13.74 -1.48 0.41
N GLN A 111 -14.15 -2.27 1.39
CA GLN A 111 -15.01 -1.83 2.49
C GLN A 111 -14.16 -1.26 3.63
N ARG A 112 -14.78 -0.56 4.59
CA ARG A 112 -14.08 0.07 5.73
C ARG A 112 -13.23 -0.89 6.57
N ARG A 113 -13.57 -2.19 6.61
CA ARG A 113 -12.87 -3.21 7.42
C ARG A 113 -11.87 -4.04 6.62
N HIS A 114 -11.70 -3.76 5.34
CA HIS A 114 -10.77 -4.47 4.46
C HIS A 114 -9.39 -3.80 4.46
N PRO A 115 -8.33 -4.56 4.09
CA PRO A 115 -6.96 -4.07 4.09
C PRO A 115 -6.76 -2.93 3.09
N ILE A 116 -5.71 -2.14 3.34
CA ILE A 116 -5.27 -1.04 2.47
C ILE A 116 -3.95 -1.46 1.82
N PHE A 117 -3.91 -1.50 0.50
CA PHE A 117 -2.70 -1.87 -0.22
C PHE A 117 -1.86 -0.63 -0.56
N HIS A 118 -0.56 -0.68 -0.27
CA HIS A 118 0.40 0.37 -0.56
C HIS A 118 1.42 -0.14 -1.59
N PHE A 119 1.34 0.41 -2.81
CA PHE A 119 2.27 0.05 -3.89
C PHE A 119 3.60 0.80 -3.75
N ASN A 120 4.70 0.06 -3.78
CA ASN A 120 6.06 0.58 -3.78
C ASN A 120 6.85 -0.05 -4.93
N SER A 121 7.25 0.77 -5.91
CA SER A 121 8.16 0.33 -6.97
C SER A 121 9.59 0.58 -6.53
N HIS A 122 10.41 -0.47 -6.59
CA HIS A 122 11.83 -0.38 -6.26
C HIS A 122 12.66 -1.04 -7.36
N SER A 123 13.77 -0.40 -7.69
CA SER A 123 14.85 -1.00 -8.47
C SER A 123 15.98 -1.29 -7.50
N PHE A 124 16.35 -2.57 -7.39
CA PHE A 124 17.53 -2.97 -6.64
C PHE A 124 18.70 -3.04 -7.62
N ASP A 125 19.62 -2.09 -7.53
CA ASP A 125 20.90 -2.18 -8.21
C ASP A 125 21.81 -3.12 -7.39
N LEU A 126 22.47 -4.05 -8.08
CA LEU A 126 23.40 -5.04 -7.51
C LEU A 126 24.85 -4.62 -7.75
#